data_AF-A0AAD3MFG6-F1
#
_entry.id   AF-A0AAD3MFG6-F1
#
_cell.length_a   1.000
_cell.length_b   1.000
_cell.length_c   1.000
_cell.angle_alpha   90.00
_cell.angle_beta   90.00
_cell.angle_gamma   90.00
#
_symmetry.space_group_name_H-M   'P 1'
#
loop_
_entity.id
_entity.type
_entity.pdbx_description
1 polymer ?
#
loop_
_entity_poly.entity_id
_entity_poly.type
_entity_poly.pdbx_seq_one_letter_code
_entity_poly.pdbx_strand_id
1 'polypeptide(L)'
;MAVFCEAVADGLLLALSLALLGWGAEGQGNGRGMKEVSGSATVNLGQDRDIWRPLIHTTVNLSEITSIKSTFQLRTFDPEGVIFYGDTKNGDDWFVLSLKDGIPLMQISKEDVLVSVAGGPKLDDGKWHTLELSNQGKFVILEVDGTSGLVVGTQSKQPEEVLSGGLRLALGGILIDKEKMIVQFEPQMDGCVREGSWLNLSSPWETEVEELWPCYQNIQPGSYFAGTGFAIFNTSGFPVDADDGLKIELVGDFSQMNGTIFSIKSPRHEWTVALVADKNTNVVSLTLGQEKTLMLNSLNKLVIIFQRELLQVFQDEPGETPFSVSLGNLDVLTTWTEGRLAVGGLLGEGEDSVGSHFLTGCLEKIQVQGKDLDLDLAVKHMSISPHSCPA
;
A
#
# COMPACT_ATOMS: atom_id res chain seq x y z
N MET A 1 60.18 14.59 7.94
CA MET A 1 61.55 14.04 8.06
C MET A 1 61.39 12.67 8.69
N ALA A 2 61.36 11.60 7.89
CA ALA A 2 62.50 10.70 7.61
C ALA A 2 63.09 10.09 8.90
N VAL A 3 63.42 8.81 9.07
CA VAL A 3 63.57 7.57 8.27
C VAL A 3 63.93 6.52 9.35
N PHE A 4 63.20 5.40 9.47
CA PHE A 4 63.57 4.02 9.04
C PHE A 4 64.72 3.31 9.81
N CYS A 5 64.44 2.08 10.30
CA CYS A 5 65.31 0.88 10.33
C CYS A 5 64.45 -0.33 10.79
N GLU A 6 64.11 -1.27 9.90
CA GLU A 6 64.77 -2.57 9.64
C GLU A 6 64.43 -3.66 10.66
N ALA A 7 63.55 -4.61 10.31
CA ALA A 7 63.83 -5.94 9.71
C ALA A 7 63.82 -7.02 10.83
N VAL A 8 63.18 -8.18 10.69
CA VAL A 8 63.69 -9.36 9.95
C VAL A 8 62.59 -10.46 9.98
N ALA A 9 62.34 -11.06 8.81
CA ALA A 9 62.02 -12.47 8.48
C ALA A 9 60.92 -13.23 9.27
N ASP A 10 60.19 -14.20 8.73
CA ASP A 10 60.43 -15.11 7.61
C ASP A 10 59.13 -15.89 7.33
N GLY A 11 59.02 -16.51 6.14
CA GLY A 11 58.19 -17.71 5.96
C GLY A 11 56.97 -17.59 5.04
N LEU A 12 57.16 -17.73 3.72
CA LEU A 12 56.75 -18.88 2.89
C LEU A 12 55.22 -18.99 2.68
N LEU A 13 54.62 -19.11 1.49
CA LEU A 13 55.04 -19.51 0.15
C LEU A 13 53.87 -19.35 -0.83
N LEU A 14 54.22 -19.11 -2.10
CA LEU A 14 53.54 -19.57 -3.34
C LEU A 14 52.14 -18.98 -3.64
N ALA A 15 51.82 -18.46 -4.83
CA ALA A 15 52.52 -18.45 -6.11
C ALA A 15 51.74 -17.54 -7.07
N LEU A 16 52.49 -16.79 -7.89
CA LEU A 16 52.25 -16.49 -9.32
C LEU A 16 50.81 -16.10 -9.73
N SER A 17 50.49 -14.81 -9.84
CA SER A 17 50.84 -13.87 -10.93
C SER A 17 49.86 -13.87 -12.11
N LEU A 18 49.06 -12.80 -12.14
CA LEU A 18 48.88 -11.88 -13.26
C LEU A 18 48.62 -12.50 -14.65
N ALA A 19 47.33 -12.60 -14.96
CA ALA A 19 46.82 -12.24 -16.27
C ALA A 19 45.70 -11.19 -16.07
N LEU A 20 46.11 -9.93 -15.83
CA LEU A 20 45.25 -8.77 -16.01
C LEU A 20 45.54 -8.24 -17.41
N LEU A 21 44.53 -8.26 -18.28
CA LEU A 21 44.15 -7.19 -19.20
C LEU A 21 43.05 -7.72 -20.14
N GLY A 22 41.80 -7.32 -19.89
CA GLY A 22 40.73 -7.43 -20.88
C GLY A 22 39.33 -7.62 -20.30
N TRP A 23 38.56 -6.52 -20.31
CA TRP A 23 37.10 -6.43 -20.29
C TRP A 23 36.35 -6.35 -18.95
N GLY A 24 35.56 -5.27 -18.88
CA GLY A 24 34.20 -5.30 -18.37
C GLY A 24 34.07 -5.15 -16.87
N ALA A 25 33.79 -3.93 -16.42
CA ALA A 25 33.11 -3.72 -15.15
C ALA A 25 31.68 -4.26 -15.26
N GLU A 26 31.48 -5.55 -14.97
CA GLU A 26 30.18 -6.08 -14.62
C GLU A 26 29.97 -5.86 -13.13
N GLY A 27 29.15 -4.84 -12.84
CA GLY A 27 28.59 -4.61 -11.53
C GLY A 27 27.87 -5.88 -11.08
N GLN A 28 28.36 -6.44 -9.99
CA GLN A 28 27.80 -7.58 -9.30
C GLN A 28 26.47 -7.15 -8.66
N GLY A 29 25.39 -7.17 -9.44
CA GLY A 29 24.03 -7.07 -8.95
C GLY A 29 23.65 -8.40 -8.27
N ASN A 30 23.21 -8.34 -7.02
CA ASN A 30 22.54 -9.45 -6.35
C ASN A 30 21.32 -9.87 -7.18
N GLY A 31 21.47 -10.88 -8.03
CA GLY A 31 20.39 -11.43 -8.82
C GLY A 31 19.39 -12.16 -7.93
N ARG A 32 18.30 -11.49 -7.56
CA ARG A 32 17.05 -12.20 -7.30
C ARG A 32 16.58 -12.73 -8.65
N GLY A 33 16.69 -14.04 -8.86
CA GLY A 33 16.26 -14.66 -10.13
C GLY A 33 14.75 -14.55 -10.29
N MET A 34 14.28 -14.20 -11.49
CA MET A 34 12.87 -14.28 -11.84
C MET A 34 12.35 -15.71 -11.70
N LYS A 35 11.14 -15.84 -11.16
CA LYS A 35 10.40 -17.10 -11.08
C LYS A 35 9.22 -17.09 -12.03
N GLU A 36 8.99 -18.21 -12.71
CA GLU A 36 7.79 -18.40 -13.52
C GLU A 36 6.56 -18.61 -12.62
N VAL A 37 5.46 -17.98 -13.01
CA VAL A 37 4.14 -18.09 -12.38
C VAL A 37 3.06 -18.19 -13.46
N SER A 38 1.93 -18.80 -13.11
CA SER A 38 0.79 -18.86 -14.03
C SER A 38 0.15 -17.48 -14.18
N GLY A 39 -0.18 -17.06 -15.40
CA GLY A 39 -0.98 -15.86 -15.64
C GLY A 39 -2.40 -15.94 -15.05
N SER A 40 -2.89 -17.15 -14.76
CA SER A 40 -4.17 -17.37 -14.09
C SER A 40 -4.09 -17.44 -12.56
N ALA A 41 -2.88 -17.30 -11.99
CA ALA A 41 -2.68 -17.36 -10.55
C ALA A 41 -3.51 -16.31 -9.81
N THR A 42 -3.92 -16.65 -8.60
CA THR A 42 -4.48 -15.67 -7.67
C THR A 42 -3.34 -14.85 -7.09
N VAL A 43 -3.38 -13.53 -7.30
CA VAL A 43 -2.34 -12.60 -6.84
C VAL A 43 -2.95 -11.55 -5.92
N ASN A 44 -2.27 -11.29 -4.80
CA ASN A 44 -2.56 -10.17 -3.93
C ASN A 44 -1.72 -8.96 -4.38
N LEU A 45 -2.40 -7.94 -4.93
CA LEU A 45 -1.76 -6.75 -5.48
C LEU A 45 -1.09 -5.88 -4.40
N GLY A 46 -1.54 -5.99 -3.16
CA GLY A 46 -1.04 -5.28 -1.98
C GLY A 46 0.22 -5.89 -1.37
N GLN A 47 0.81 -6.92 -2.01
CA GLN A 47 2.03 -7.57 -1.53
C GLN A 47 3.20 -6.59 -1.41
N ASP A 48 4.00 -6.76 -0.35
CA ASP A 48 5.22 -5.99 -0.08
C ASP A 48 6.22 -6.05 -1.25
N ARG A 49 6.47 -4.86 -1.83
CA ARG A 49 7.54 -4.58 -2.78
C ARG A 49 7.65 -3.07 -3.05
N ASP A 50 8.56 -2.70 -3.94
CA ASP A 50 8.51 -1.41 -4.64
C ASP A 50 7.18 -1.30 -5.40
N ILE A 51 6.33 -0.36 -4.96
CA ILE A 51 4.96 -0.17 -5.45
C ILE A 51 4.91 0.13 -6.96
N TRP A 52 5.98 0.69 -7.53
CA TRP A 52 6.02 1.05 -8.95
C TRP A 52 6.33 -0.16 -9.85
N ARG A 53 7.12 -1.11 -9.35
CA ARG A 53 7.51 -2.31 -10.10
C ARG A 53 6.37 -3.33 -10.15
N PRO A 54 6.03 -3.93 -11.30
CA PRO A 54 4.98 -4.95 -11.33
C PRO A 54 5.22 -6.12 -10.38
N LEU A 55 4.14 -6.66 -9.80
CA LEU A 55 4.20 -7.88 -9.01
C LEU A 55 4.47 -9.09 -9.91
N ILE A 56 3.71 -9.19 -11.00
CA ILE A 56 3.92 -10.18 -12.05
C ILE A 56 3.85 -9.49 -13.41
N HIS A 57 4.65 -9.95 -14.37
CA HIS A 57 4.60 -9.45 -15.74
C HIS A 57 4.98 -10.51 -16.76
N THR A 58 4.70 -10.27 -18.03
CA THR A 58 5.15 -11.10 -19.15
C THR A 58 5.47 -10.23 -20.35
N THR A 59 6.38 -10.72 -21.20
CA THR A 59 6.71 -10.09 -22.48
C THR A 59 6.49 -11.10 -23.59
N VAL A 60 5.69 -10.73 -24.59
CA VAL A 60 5.36 -11.58 -25.74
C VAL A 60 5.56 -10.86 -27.04
N ASN A 61 5.72 -11.59 -28.14
CA ASN A 61 5.73 -10.99 -29.45
C ASN A 61 4.30 -10.64 -29.88
N LEU A 62 4.07 -9.42 -30.36
CA LEU A 62 2.77 -8.99 -30.90
C LEU A 62 2.25 -9.92 -32.00
N SER A 63 3.14 -10.59 -32.75
CA SER A 63 2.75 -11.55 -33.80
C SER A 63 2.11 -12.84 -33.27
N GLU A 64 2.26 -13.15 -31.97
CA GLU A 64 1.69 -14.35 -31.35
C GLU A 64 0.25 -14.15 -30.87
N ILE A 65 -0.21 -12.89 -30.80
CA ILE A 65 -1.54 -12.54 -30.30
C ILE A 65 -2.60 -12.96 -31.30
N THR A 66 -3.52 -13.82 -30.84
CA THR A 66 -4.66 -14.31 -31.64
C THR A 66 -6.01 -13.82 -31.14
N SER A 67 -6.05 -13.25 -29.93
CA SER A 67 -7.26 -12.71 -29.31
C SER A 67 -7.09 -11.22 -29.04
N ILE A 68 -8.20 -10.49 -29.13
CA ILE A 68 -8.28 -9.08 -28.76
C ILE A 68 -8.73 -8.88 -27.31
N LYS A 69 -8.99 -9.97 -26.56
CA LYS A 69 -9.64 -9.96 -25.25
C LYS A 69 -8.73 -10.47 -24.14
N SER A 70 -8.79 -9.80 -22.99
CA SER A 70 -8.27 -10.29 -21.72
C SER A 70 -9.41 -10.33 -20.70
N THR A 71 -9.52 -11.42 -19.93
CA THR A 71 -10.54 -11.61 -18.91
C THR A 71 -9.89 -11.97 -17.58
N PHE A 72 -10.36 -11.39 -16.48
CA PHE A 72 -9.88 -11.71 -15.14
C PHE A 72 -10.94 -11.30 -14.11
N GLN A 73 -10.77 -11.72 -12.86
CA GLN A 73 -11.62 -11.26 -11.75
C GLN A 73 -10.83 -10.36 -10.81
N LEU A 74 -11.47 -9.32 -10.30
CA LEU A 74 -10.95 -8.38 -9.30
C LEU A 74 -11.84 -8.39 -8.06
N ARG A 75 -11.24 -8.28 -6.88
CA ARG A 75 -11.93 -7.98 -5.62
C ARG A 75 -11.11 -7.02 -4.78
N THR A 76 -11.73 -5.93 -4.32
CA THR A 76 -11.08 -4.89 -3.52
C THR A 76 -12.09 -4.08 -2.71
N PHE A 77 -11.64 -3.46 -1.62
CA PHE A 77 -12.32 -2.32 -0.97
C PHE A 77 -11.56 -1.00 -1.21
N ASP A 78 -10.39 -1.08 -1.84
CA ASP A 78 -9.54 0.05 -2.15
C ASP A 78 -10.15 0.89 -3.29
N PRO A 79 -10.40 2.19 -3.07
CA PRO A 79 -10.99 3.06 -4.07
C PRO A 79 -9.99 3.48 -5.17
N GLU A 80 -8.69 3.29 -4.99
CA GLU A 80 -7.65 3.76 -5.91
C GLU A 80 -6.54 2.70 -6.12
N GLY A 81 -5.85 2.73 -7.26
CA GLY A 81 -4.69 1.85 -7.49
C GLY A 81 -4.73 1.09 -8.82
N VAL A 82 -3.57 0.57 -9.25
CA VAL A 82 -3.40 -0.07 -10.56
C VAL A 82 -3.85 -1.52 -10.51
N ILE A 83 -4.64 -1.92 -11.51
CA ILE A 83 -5.09 -3.30 -11.69
C ILE A 83 -4.27 -3.97 -12.77
N PHE A 84 -4.26 -3.39 -13.98
CA PHE A 84 -3.68 -4.00 -15.17
C PHE A 84 -2.95 -2.96 -16.03
N TYR A 85 -1.76 -3.33 -16.48
CA TYR A 85 -0.90 -2.52 -17.32
C TYR A 85 -0.55 -3.27 -18.60
N GLY A 86 -0.43 -2.53 -19.71
CA GLY A 86 0.19 -3.05 -20.92
C GLY A 86 0.89 -1.97 -21.74
N ASP A 87 1.96 -2.32 -22.43
CA ASP A 87 2.60 -1.43 -23.39
C ASP A 87 3.19 -2.15 -24.61
N THR A 88 3.45 -1.36 -25.64
CA THR A 88 4.30 -1.72 -26.77
C THR A 88 5.35 -0.63 -26.97
N LYS A 89 6.31 -0.86 -27.88
CA LYS A 89 7.38 0.09 -28.20
C LYS A 89 8.14 0.58 -26.95
N ASN A 90 8.33 -0.32 -25.96
CA ASN A 90 9.00 -0.02 -24.69
C ASN A 90 8.36 1.14 -23.90
N GLY A 91 7.04 1.28 -23.92
CA GLY A 91 6.32 2.28 -23.13
C GLY A 91 6.12 3.62 -23.84
N ASP A 92 6.22 3.65 -25.17
CA ASP A 92 5.76 4.78 -25.98
C ASP A 92 4.25 4.69 -26.22
N ASP A 93 3.75 3.48 -26.51
CA ASP A 93 2.32 3.17 -26.58
C ASP A 93 1.96 2.34 -25.33
N TRP A 94 1.09 2.85 -24.46
CA TRP A 94 0.78 2.23 -23.17
C TRP A 94 -0.69 2.38 -22.77
N PHE A 95 -1.12 1.48 -21.90
CA PHE A 95 -2.44 1.42 -21.32
C PHE A 95 -2.35 1.10 -19.82
N VAL A 96 -3.15 1.81 -19.02
CA VAL A 96 -3.34 1.55 -17.59
C VAL A 96 -4.83 1.42 -17.32
N LEU A 97 -5.22 0.33 -16.67
CA LEU A 97 -6.50 0.17 -15.98
C LEU A 97 -6.29 0.28 -14.48
N SER A 98 -6.97 1.22 -13.85
CA SER A 98 -6.92 1.48 -12.41
C SER A 98 -8.31 1.74 -11.85
N LEU A 99 -8.43 1.88 -10.53
CA LEU A 99 -9.57 2.52 -9.91
C LEU A 99 -9.24 3.96 -9.54
N LYS A 100 -10.27 4.79 -9.53
CA LYS A 100 -10.27 6.11 -8.92
C LYS A 100 -11.66 6.36 -8.32
N ASP A 101 -11.71 6.67 -7.03
CA ASP A 101 -12.96 6.78 -6.27
C ASP A 101 -13.85 5.52 -6.38
N GLY A 102 -13.22 4.35 -6.56
CA GLY A 102 -13.86 3.05 -6.78
C GLY A 102 -14.34 2.78 -8.21
N ILE A 103 -14.20 3.75 -9.12
CA ILE A 103 -14.67 3.68 -10.51
C ILE A 103 -13.50 3.29 -11.43
N PRO A 104 -13.70 2.39 -12.41
CA PRO A 104 -12.68 2.08 -13.40
C PRO A 104 -12.21 3.33 -14.16
N LEU A 105 -10.90 3.51 -14.20
CA LEU A 105 -10.19 4.55 -14.93
C LEU A 105 -9.28 3.90 -15.96
N MET A 106 -9.45 4.28 -17.22
CA MET A 106 -8.52 3.93 -18.30
C MET A 106 -7.67 5.13 -18.68
N GLN A 107 -6.37 4.91 -18.79
CA GLN A 107 -5.43 5.85 -19.39
C GLN A 107 -4.75 5.18 -20.58
N ILE A 108 -4.78 5.81 -21.75
CA ILE A 108 -4.20 5.29 -22.99
C ILE A 108 -3.31 6.37 -23.60
N SER A 109 -2.08 5.99 -23.92
CA SER A 109 -1.21 6.68 -24.87
C SER A 109 -1.00 5.76 -26.06
N LYS A 110 -1.35 6.22 -27.25
CA LYS A 110 -1.09 5.52 -28.50
C LYS A 110 -0.82 6.53 -29.58
N GLU A 111 0.39 6.57 -30.11
CA GLU A 111 0.77 7.49 -31.20
C GLU A 111 0.45 8.97 -30.86
N ASP A 112 -0.50 9.61 -31.56
CA ASP A 112 -0.96 10.99 -31.29
C ASP A 112 -2.18 11.06 -30.36
N VAL A 113 -2.64 9.93 -29.83
CA VAL A 113 -3.78 9.82 -28.92
C VAL A 113 -3.28 9.72 -27.48
N LEU A 114 -3.72 10.65 -26.64
CA LEU A 114 -3.51 10.62 -25.19
C LEU A 114 -4.85 10.90 -24.51
N VAL A 115 -5.44 9.88 -23.87
CA VAL A 115 -6.79 9.96 -23.30
C VAL A 115 -6.88 9.31 -21.93
N SER A 116 -7.66 9.92 -21.05
CA SER A 116 -8.00 9.38 -19.74
C SER A 116 -9.51 9.47 -19.54
N VAL A 117 -10.16 8.35 -19.24
CA VAL A 117 -11.61 8.26 -19.10
C VAL A 117 -11.96 7.36 -17.92
N ALA A 118 -12.75 7.88 -16.99
CA ALA A 118 -13.38 7.10 -15.93
C ALA A 118 -14.81 6.72 -16.31
N GLY A 119 -15.26 5.51 -15.96
CA GLY A 119 -16.64 5.09 -16.17
C GLY A 119 -16.90 3.64 -15.79
N GLY A 120 -18.17 3.26 -15.78
CA GLY A 120 -18.64 1.96 -15.32
C GLY A 120 -19.12 1.98 -13.87
N PRO A 121 -19.47 0.80 -13.32
CA PRO A 121 -19.91 0.67 -11.93
C PRO A 121 -18.72 0.79 -10.95
N LYS A 122 -19.04 1.04 -9.68
CA LYS A 122 -18.07 0.93 -8.58
C LYS A 122 -17.65 -0.53 -8.37
N LEU A 123 -16.35 -0.76 -8.15
CA LEU A 123 -15.75 -2.09 -7.93
C LEU A 123 -15.13 -2.27 -6.53
N ASP A 124 -15.18 -1.24 -5.70
CA ASP A 124 -14.64 -1.16 -4.34
C ASP A 124 -15.63 -1.69 -3.28
N ASP A 125 -16.38 -2.74 -3.60
CA ASP A 125 -17.46 -3.28 -2.75
C ASP A 125 -17.11 -4.59 -2.02
N GLY A 126 -15.86 -5.06 -2.17
CA GLY A 126 -15.36 -6.30 -1.57
C GLY A 126 -15.86 -7.58 -2.22
N LYS A 127 -16.59 -7.52 -3.34
CA LYS A 127 -17.02 -8.69 -4.11
C LYS A 127 -16.09 -8.95 -5.29
N TRP A 128 -16.16 -10.18 -5.80
CA TRP A 128 -15.48 -10.53 -7.05
C TRP A 128 -16.30 -10.01 -8.23
N HIS A 129 -15.66 -9.19 -9.05
CA HIS A 129 -16.19 -8.71 -10.33
C HIS A 129 -15.41 -9.33 -11.49
N THR A 130 -16.11 -9.80 -12.52
CA THR A 130 -15.47 -10.27 -13.76
C THR A 130 -15.25 -9.09 -14.69
N LEU A 131 -14.01 -8.85 -15.08
CA LEU A 131 -13.62 -7.80 -16.00
C LEU A 131 -13.19 -8.42 -17.33
N GLU A 132 -13.75 -7.94 -18.43
CA GLU A 132 -13.31 -8.25 -19.79
C GLU A 132 -12.84 -6.96 -20.46
N LEU A 133 -11.55 -6.92 -20.82
CA LEU A 133 -10.97 -5.85 -21.62
C LEU A 133 -10.81 -6.32 -23.06
N SER A 134 -11.27 -5.54 -24.03
CA SER A 134 -11.12 -5.86 -25.44
C SER A 134 -10.69 -4.68 -26.31
N ASN A 135 -9.81 -4.94 -27.27
CA ASN A 135 -9.39 -3.98 -28.28
C ASN A 135 -10.18 -4.19 -29.59
N GLN A 136 -11.20 -3.37 -29.81
CA GLN A 136 -12.12 -3.46 -30.95
C GLN A 136 -11.86 -2.34 -31.95
N GLY A 137 -10.78 -2.47 -32.72
CA GLY A 137 -10.39 -1.53 -33.77
C GLY A 137 -10.00 -0.16 -33.20
N LYS A 138 -10.93 0.79 -33.22
CA LYS A 138 -10.74 2.16 -32.72
C LYS A 138 -11.21 2.37 -31.29
N PHE A 139 -11.59 1.29 -30.61
CA PHE A 139 -12.13 1.36 -29.26
C PHE A 139 -11.45 0.33 -28.35
N VAL A 140 -11.15 0.74 -27.13
CA VAL A 140 -10.88 -0.16 -26.02
C VAL A 140 -12.14 -0.21 -25.17
N ILE A 141 -12.64 -1.41 -24.91
CA ILE A 141 -13.90 -1.65 -24.21
C ILE A 141 -13.63 -2.46 -22.95
N LEU A 142 -14.12 -1.99 -21.82
CA LEU A 142 -14.24 -2.75 -20.58
C LEU A 142 -15.70 -3.14 -20.37
N GLU A 143 -15.92 -4.43 -20.23
CA GLU A 143 -17.15 -4.99 -19.70
C GLU A 143 -16.94 -5.42 -18.24
N VAL A 144 -17.94 -5.15 -17.40
CA VAL A 144 -17.98 -5.53 -15.99
C VAL A 144 -19.19 -6.43 -15.79
N ASP A 145 -18.95 -7.64 -15.29
CA ASP A 145 -19.98 -8.65 -15.01
C ASP A 145 -20.92 -8.93 -16.20
N GLY A 146 -20.35 -8.91 -17.41
CA GLY A 146 -21.08 -9.13 -18.67
C GLY A 146 -21.92 -7.93 -19.14
N THR A 147 -21.73 -6.75 -18.54
CA THR A 147 -22.37 -5.50 -18.97
C THR A 147 -21.32 -4.49 -19.41
N SER A 148 -21.62 -3.67 -20.42
CA SER A 148 -20.69 -2.64 -20.88
C SER A 148 -20.43 -1.62 -19.77
N GLY A 149 -19.17 -1.51 -19.34
CA GLY A 149 -18.74 -0.61 -18.27
C GLY A 149 -18.16 0.70 -18.82
N LEU A 150 -17.19 0.60 -19.72
CA LEU A 150 -16.46 1.75 -20.25
C LEU A 150 -16.01 1.52 -21.69
N VAL A 151 -16.15 2.54 -22.54
CA VAL A 151 -15.72 2.53 -23.95
C VAL A 151 -14.85 3.75 -24.20
N VAL A 152 -13.61 3.53 -24.65
CA VAL A 152 -12.63 4.60 -24.90
C VAL A 152 -12.22 4.57 -26.37
N GLY A 153 -12.36 5.70 -27.06
CA GLY A 153 -11.91 5.86 -28.44
C GLY A 153 -10.41 6.07 -28.52
N THR A 154 -9.74 5.30 -29.40
CA THR A 154 -8.28 5.30 -29.63
C THR A 154 -7.94 5.65 -31.07
N GLN A 155 -8.77 6.47 -31.73
CA GLN A 155 -8.59 6.83 -33.12
C GLN A 155 -7.41 7.78 -33.31
N SER A 156 -6.31 7.24 -33.83
CA SER A 156 -5.14 7.99 -34.30
C SER A 156 -5.36 8.58 -35.70
N LYS A 157 -4.65 9.68 -36.00
CA LYS A 157 -4.56 10.24 -37.36
C LYS A 157 -3.42 9.64 -38.16
N GLN A 158 -2.52 8.90 -37.52
CA GLN A 158 -1.41 8.23 -38.18
C GLN A 158 -1.89 6.96 -38.91
N PRO A 159 -1.15 6.49 -39.92
CA PRO A 159 -1.45 5.23 -40.60
C PRO A 159 -1.37 4.06 -39.61
N GLU A 160 -2.26 3.08 -39.74
CA GLU A 160 -2.15 1.84 -38.95
C GLU A 160 -0.83 1.14 -39.26
N GLU A 161 0.02 1.03 -38.25
CA GLU A 161 1.26 0.25 -38.31
C GLU A 161 0.98 -1.25 -38.19
N VAL A 162 1.83 -2.06 -38.82
CA VAL A 162 1.79 -3.52 -38.63
C VAL A 162 2.19 -3.84 -37.20
N LEU A 163 1.33 -4.55 -36.48
CA LEU A 163 1.60 -5.06 -35.14
C LEU A 163 2.91 -5.86 -35.13
N SER A 164 3.97 -5.25 -34.63
CA SER A 164 5.31 -5.81 -34.60
C SER A 164 6.07 -5.32 -33.38
N GLY A 165 6.97 -6.16 -32.85
CA GLY A 165 7.69 -5.89 -31.62
C GLY A 165 7.08 -6.60 -30.41
N GLY A 166 7.53 -6.20 -29.22
CA GLY A 166 7.10 -6.79 -27.95
C GLY A 166 5.87 -6.10 -27.37
N LEU A 167 4.98 -6.89 -26.79
CA LEU A 167 3.94 -6.46 -25.85
C LEU A 167 4.39 -6.85 -24.44
N ARG A 168 4.41 -5.90 -23.52
CA ARG A 168 4.61 -6.15 -22.09
C ARG A 168 3.28 -6.02 -21.37
N LEU A 169 2.94 -6.98 -20.53
CA LEU A 169 1.75 -6.98 -19.68
C LEU A 169 2.17 -7.10 -18.22
N ALA A 170 1.48 -6.40 -17.32
CA ALA A 170 1.83 -6.38 -15.90
C ALA A 170 0.60 -6.25 -14.98
N LEU A 171 0.71 -6.80 -13.77
CA LEU A 171 -0.23 -6.61 -12.66
C LEU A 171 0.47 -6.02 -11.43
N GLY A 172 -0.25 -5.19 -10.68
CA GLY A 172 0.22 -4.57 -9.44
C GLY A 172 1.22 -3.42 -9.62
N GLY A 173 1.57 -3.05 -10.85
CA GLY A 173 2.51 -1.95 -11.08
C GLY A 173 2.53 -1.54 -12.55
N ILE A 174 3.41 -0.61 -12.88
CA ILE A 174 3.53 -0.03 -14.22
C ILE A 174 4.97 -0.08 -14.70
N LEU A 175 5.19 -0.10 -16.01
CA LEU A 175 6.53 -0.15 -16.62
C LEU A 175 6.96 1.16 -17.29
N ILE A 176 6.10 2.18 -17.26
CA ILE A 176 6.42 3.56 -17.69
C ILE A 176 6.87 4.41 -16.51
N ASP A 177 7.59 5.49 -16.81
CA ASP A 177 7.86 6.56 -15.85
C ASP A 177 6.55 7.19 -15.36
N LYS A 178 6.46 7.46 -14.05
CA LYS A 178 5.25 8.02 -13.43
C LYS A 178 4.85 9.38 -14.03
N GLU A 179 5.81 10.13 -14.55
CA GLU A 179 5.60 11.42 -15.20
C GLU A 179 4.86 11.30 -16.53
N LYS A 180 4.83 10.11 -17.16
CA LYS A 180 4.06 9.86 -18.39
C LYS A 180 2.57 9.68 -18.13
N MET A 181 2.15 9.37 -16.90
CA MET A 181 0.73 9.18 -16.57
C MET A 181 -0.05 10.51 -16.74
N ILE A 182 -1.26 10.42 -17.29
CA ILE A 182 -2.14 11.59 -17.49
C ILE A 182 -2.72 12.03 -16.14
N VAL A 183 -3.23 11.05 -15.38
CA VAL A 183 -3.72 11.20 -14.01
C VAL A 183 -2.75 10.44 -13.12
N GLN A 184 -2.05 11.18 -12.26
CA GLN A 184 -1.13 10.61 -11.29
C GLN A 184 -1.88 10.13 -10.05
N PHE A 185 -1.53 8.93 -9.59
CA PHE A 185 -1.99 8.31 -8.35
C PHE A 185 -0.95 7.27 -7.90
N GLU A 186 -1.07 6.75 -6.68
CA GLU A 186 -0.19 5.69 -6.20
C GLU A 186 -0.62 4.33 -6.78
N PRO A 187 0.29 3.55 -7.40
CA PRO A 187 -0.10 2.33 -8.10
C PRO A 187 -0.46 1.17 -7.18
N GLN A 188 -0.18 1.27 -5.88
CA GLN A 188 -0.52 0.25 -4.90
C GLN A 188 -2.04 0.04 -4.86
N MET A 189 -2.45 -1.21 -4.69
CA MET A 189 -3.86 -1.62 -4.67
C MET A 189 -4.00 -2.70 -3.59
N ASP A 190 -4.81 -2.45 -2.58
CA ASP A 190 -5.24 -3.43 -1.59
C ASP A 190 -6.35 -4.32 -2.16
N GLY A 191 -5.97 -5.16 -3.13
CA GLY A 191 -6.91 -5.96 -3.89
C GLY A 191 -6.33 -7.27 -4.41
N CYS A 192 -7.22 -8.13 -4.90
CA CYS A 192 -6.87 -9.45 -5.40
C CYS A 192 -7.33 -9.65 -6.85
N VAL A 193 -6.48 -10.28 -7.65
CA VAL A 193 -6.78 -10.67 -9.03
C VAL A 193 -6.68 -12.19 -9.18
N ARG A 194 -7.57 -12.81 -9.95
CA ARG A 194 -7.51 -14.25 -10.27
C ARG A 194 -8.14 -14.58 -11.62
N GLU A 195 -8.02 -15.83 -12.03
CA GLU A 195 -8.66 -16.38 -13.24
C GLU A 195 -8.29 -15.60 -14.51
N GLY A 196 -7.04 -15.09 -14.55
CA GLY A 196 -6.52 -14.33 -15.67
C GLY A 196 -6.38 -15.17 -16.94
N SER A 197 -6.95 -14.66 -18.03
CA SER A 197 -6.73 -15.09 -19.41
C SER A 197 -6.34 -13.86 -20.22
N TRP A 198 -5.11 -13.81 -20.70
CA TRP A 198 -4.50 -12.59 -21.23
C TRP A 198 -4.27 -12.73 -22.72
N LEU A 199 -5.14 -12.14 -23.55
CA LEU A 199 -5.04 -12.18 -25.01
C LEU A 199 -4.90 -13.59 -25.62
N ASN A 200 -5.41 -14.61 -24.91
CA ASN A 200 -5.26 -16.03 -25.25
C ASN A 200 -3.78 -16.46 -25.41
N LEU A 201 -2.88 -15.83 -24.66
CA LEU A 201 -1.45 -16.15 -24.62
C LEU A 201 -1.20 -17.27 -23.60
N SER A 202 -0.27 -18.16 -23.93
CA SER A 202 0.19 -19.24 -23.04
C SER A 202 1.56 -18.97 -22.42
N SER A 203 2.17 -17.83 -22.72
CA SER A 203 3.49 -17.47 -22.20
C SER A 203 3.48 -17.39 -20.68
N PRO A 204 4.52 -17.91 -20.00
CA PRO A 204 4.61 -17.81 -18.55
C PRO A 204 4.71 -16.35 -18.14
N TRP A 205 4.20 -16.06 -16.95
CA TRP A 205 4.40 -14.80 -16.28
C TRP A 205 5.60 -14.94 -15.34
N GLU A 206 6.22 -13.83 -14.99
CA GLU A 206 7.44 -13.80 -14.19
C GLU A 206 7.27 -12.87 -12.98
N THR A 207 7.95 -13.21 -11.89
CA THR A 207 7.97 -12.40 -10.67
C THR A 207 9.36 -12.39 -10.01
N GLU A 208 9.69 -11.28 -9.34
CA GLU A 208 10.91 -11.12 -8.54
C GLU A 208 10.74 -11.58 -7.09
N VAL A 209 9.51 -11.84 -6.64
CA VAL A 209 9.22 -12.27 -5.26
C VAL A 209 9.41 -13.77 -5.10
N GLU A 210 9.77 -14.21 -3.90
CA GLU A 210 10.00 -15.63 -3.65
C GLU A 210 8.71 -16.46 -3.71
N GLU A 211 7.62 -15.91 -3.16
CA GLU A 211 6.31 -16.53 -3.10
C GLU A 211 5.24 -15.44 -3.18
N LEU A 212 4.18 -15.72 -3.94
CA LEU A 212 3.02 -14.83 -4.06
C LEU A 212 2.15 -14.98 -2.82
N TRP A 213 1.80 -13.86 -2.20
CA TRP A 213 0.92 -13.86 -1.04
C TRP A 213 -0.48 -14.34 -1.42
N PRO A 214 -1.07 -15.26 -0.63
CA PRO A 214 -2.43 -15.67 -0.85
C PRO A 214 -3.38 -14.52 -0.56
N CYS A 215 -4.50 -14.52 -1.27
CA CYS A 215 -5.65 -13.70 -0.92
C CYS A 215 -6.43 -14.35 0.22
N TYR A 216 -6.85 -13.56 1.21
CA TYR A 216 -7.78 -14.02 2.24
C TYR A 216 -9.08 -14.52 1.60
N GLN A 217 -9.68 -15.57 2.14
CA GLN A 217 -10.90 -16.15 1.55
C GLN A 217 -12.07 -15.17 1.66
N ASN A 218 -12.29 -14.61 2.85
CA ASN A 218 -13.26 -13.55 3.10
C ASN A 218 -12.54 -12.30 3.59
N ILE A 219 -13.11 -11.15 3.22
CA ILE A 219 -12.65 -9.84 3.63
C ILE A 219 -13.85 -9.00 4.04
N GLN A 220 -13.61 -8.02 4.91
CA GLN A 220 -14.55 -6.98 5.32
C GLN A 220 -13.87 -5.61 5.28
N PRO A 221 -14.62 -4.50 5.24
CA PRO A 221 -14.03 -3.17 5.29
C PRO A 221 -13.24 -2.94 6.59
N GLY A 222 -12.10 -2.27 6.49
CA GLY A 222 -11.29 -1.86 7.64
C GLY A 222 -9.79 -1.96 7.36
N SER A 223 -8.99 -1.45 8.28
CA SER A 223 -7.53 -1.47 8.16
C SER A 223 -6.92 -2.62 8.95
N TYR A 224 -6.21 -3.52 8.25
CA TYR A 224 -5.54 -4.66 8.84
C TYR A 224 -4.06 -4.40 9.10
N PHE A 225 -3.62 -4.80 10.30
CA PHE A 225 -2.24 -4.71 10.75
C PHE A 225 -1.70 -6.12 11.04
N ALA A 226 -0.60 -6.48 10.38
CA ALA A 226 0.01 -7.81 10.46
C ALA A 226 0.93 -8.00 11.69
N GLY A 227 1.21 -6.96 12.48
CA GLY A 227 2.13 -7.02 13.63
C GLY A 227 3.60 -6.80 13.29
N THR A 228 3.93 -6.24 12.13
CA THR A 228 5.32 -6.01 11.68
C THR A 228 5.65 -4.55 11.40
N GLY A 229 4.66 -3.66 11.42
CA GLY A 229 4.87 -2.24 11.17
C GLY A 229 3.65 -1.39 11.53
N PHE A 230 3.70 -0.12 11.12
CA PHE A 230 2.74 0.91 11.51
C PHE A 230 2.64 2.00 10.42
N ALA A 231 1.62 2.85 10.52
CA ALA A 231 1.39 3.99 9.65
C ALA A 231 1.63 5.29 10.42
N ILE A 232 2.29 6.27 9.81
CA ILE A 232 2.63 7.55 10.43
C ILE A 232 2.01 8.71 9.65
N PHE A 233 1.36 9.60 10.38
CA PHE A 233 0.86 10.88 9.89
C PHE A 233 1.55 12.05 10.57
N ASN A 234 1.74 13.13 9.82
CA ASN A 234 2.01 14.43 10.39
C ASN A 234 0.68 15.03 10.88
N THR A 235 0.64 15.34 12.17
CA THR A 235 -0.52 15.92 12.87
C THR A 235 -0.91 17.31 12.35
N SER A 236 0.02 18.05 11.72
CA SER A 236 -0.28 19.34 11.06
C SER A 236 -1.33 19.25 9.95
N GLY A 237 -1.57 18.05 9.38
CA GLY A 237 -2.67 17.80 8.45
C GLY A 237 -4.06 17.81 9.10
N PHE A 238 -4.12 17.82 10.43
CA PHE A 238 -5.33 17.76 11.24
C PHE A 238 -5.36 18.94 12.24
N PRO A 239 -5.57 20.18 11.75
CA PRO A 239 -5.59 21.34 12.63
C PRO A 239 -6.73 21.22 13.65
N VAL A 240 -6.45 21.66 14.87
CA VAL A 240 -7.39 21.61 16.00
C VAL A 240 -7.49 23.02 16.58
N ASP A 241 -8.71 23.52 16.71
CA ASP A 241 -8.98 24.72 17.49
C ASP A 241 -8.93 24.37 18.98
N ALA A 242 -8.20 25.18 19.76
CA ALA A 242 -7.94 24.88 21.18
C ALA A 242 -9.22 24.80 22.03
N ASP A 243 -10.30 25.46 21.58
CA ASP A 243 -11.60 25.47 22.26
C ASP A 243 -12.42 24.20 21.97
N ASP A 244 -12.19 23.53 20.83
CA ASP A 244 -12.93 22.34 20.40
C ASP A 244 -12.29 21.03 20.88
N GLY A 245 -10.98 21.06 21.18
CA GLY A 245 -10.22 19.88 21.61
C GLY A 245 -9.96 18.86 20.49
N LEU A 246 -9.10 17.88 20.74
CA LEU A 246 -8.78 16.82 19.78
C LEU A 246 -9.72 15.62 19.95
N LYS A 247 -10.53 15.29 18.93
CA LYS A 247 -11.35 14.06 18.93
C LYS A 247 -10.73 12.98 18.04
N ILE A 248 -10.48 11.81 18.63
CA ILE A 248 -10.11 10.57 17.93
C ILE A 248 -11.20 9.53 18.18
N GLU A 249 -11.70 8.90 17.13
CA GLU A 249 -12.73 7.85 17.19
C GLU A 249 -12.23 6.58 16.50
N LEU A 250 -12.35 5.46 17.21
CA LEU A 250 -11.84 4.15 16.80
C LEU A 250 -12.97 3.14 16.90
N VAL A 251 -13.17 2.34 15.86
CA VAL A 251 -14.16 1.26 15.83
C VAL A 251 -13.48 -0.03 15.43
N GLY A 252 -13.82 -1.12 16.09
CA GLY A 252 -13.38 -2.47 15.79
C GLY A 252 -13.44 -3.38 17.02
N ASP A 253 -13.30 -4.68 16.80
CA ASP A 253 -13.27 -5.67 17.87
C ASP A 253 -11.90 -5.65 18.57
N PHE A 254 -11.77 -4.82 19.62
CA PHE A 254 -10.54 -4.70 20.41
C PHE A 254 -10.18 -6.03 21.12
N SER A 255 -11.11 -7.00 21.21
CA SER A 255 -10.84 -8.30 21.80
C SER A 255 -9.95 -9.19 20.92
N GLN A 256 -9.91 -8.92 19.62
CA GLN A 256 -9.07 -9.63 18.66
C GLN A 256 -7.70 -8.97 18.46
N MET A 257 -7.45 -7.84 19.11
CA MET A 257 -6.25 -7.02 18.90
C MET A 257 -5.14 -7.32 19.91
N ASN A 258 -3.89 -7.22 19.44
CA ASN A 258 -2.71 -7.29 20.28
C ASN A 258 -1.64 -6.31 19.79
N GLY A 259 -1.20 -5.38 20.65
CA GLY A 259 -0.21 -4.35 20.32
C GLY A 259 -0.79 -2.93 20.40
N THR A 260 -0.01 -1.97 19.89
CA THR A 260 -0.33 -0.55 19.99
C THR A 260 -1.29 -0.12 18.89
N ILE A 261 -2.51 0.27 19.26
CA ILE A 261 -3.54 0.75 18.33
C ILE A 261 -3.13 2.10 17.75
N PHE A 262 -2.80 3.06 18.61
CA PHE A 262 -2.19 4.31 18.17
C PHE A 262 -1.23 4.86 19.22
N SER A 263 -0.33 5.72 18.77
CA SER A 263 0.48 6.55 19.66
C SER A 263 0.66 7.97 19.11
N ILE A 264 0.77 8.93 20.02
CA ILE A 264 1.01 10.33 19.71
C ILE A 264 2.27 10.76 20.45
N LYS A 265 3.20 11.38 19.72
CA LYS A 265 4.45 11.88 20.28
C LYS A 265 4.84 13.21 19.65
N SER A 266 5.41 14.11 20.45
CA SER A 266 6.04 15.35 19.97
C SER A 266 7.56 15.21 20.00
N PRO A 267 8.30 15.75 19.03
CA PRO A 267 9.76 15.81 19.10
C PRO A 267 10.28 16.75 20.20
N ARG A 268 9.46 17.64 20.75
CA ARG A 268 9.86 18.61 21.79
C ARG A 268 9.59 18.13 23.22
N HIS A 269 8.80 17.08 23.38
CA HIS A 269 8.38 16.58 24.69
C HIS A 269 8.65 15.09 24.81
N GLU A 270 9.11 14.65 25.98
CA GLU A 270 9.49 13.23 26.20
C GLU A 270 8.29 12.30 26.41
N TRP A 271 7.12 12.85 26.72
CA TRP A 271 5.94 12.04 27.04
C TRP A 271 5.22 11.55 25.77
N THR A 272 4.53 10.42 25.88
CA THR A 272 3.83 9.75 24.78
C THR A 272 2.40 9.44 25.21
N VAL A 273 1.44 9.58 24.29
CA VAL A 273 0.11 8.95 24.40
C VAL A 273 0.17 7.61 23.69
N ALA A 274 -0.30 6.55 24.31
CA ALA A 274 -0.42 5.25 23.64
C ALA A 274 -1.71 4.54 24.06
N LEU A 275 -2.45 4.03 23.07
CA LEU A 275 -3.55 3.09 23.29
C LEU A 275 -3.07 1.71 22.86
N VAL A 276 -3.09 0.74 23.78
CA VAL A 276 -2.56 -0.61 23.57
C VAL A 276 -3.63 -1.63 23.92
N ALA A 277 -3.91 -2.56 23.01
CA ALA A 277 -4.77 -3.71 23.27
C ALA A 277 -3.93 -4.97 23.55
N ASP A 278 -4.39 -5.80 24.47
CA ASP A 278 -3.83 -7.11 24.76
C ASP A 278 -4.95 -8.15 24.90
N LYS A 279 -5.18 -8.90 23.83
CA LYS A 279 -6.15 -9.99 23.79
C LYS A 279 -5.90 -11.11 24.81
N ASN A 280 -4.68 -11.25 25.34
CA ASN A 280 -4.37 -12.32 26.30
C ASN A 280 -4.83 -11.94 27.71
N THR A 281 -4.82 -10.65 28.04
CA THR A 281 -5.25 -10.13 29.34
C THR A 281 -6.66 -9.56 29.33
N ASN A 282 -7.28 -9.45 28.16
CA ASN A 282 -8.59 -8.84 27.93
C ASN A 282 -8.67 -7.35 28.29
N VAL A 283 -7.55 -6.64 28.10
CA VAL A 283 -7.39 -5.25 28.53
C VAL A 283 -7.00 -4.35 27.36
N VAL A 284 -7.62 -3.18 27.29
CA VAL A 284 -7.10 -2.03 26.56
C VAL A 284 -6.53 -1.05 27.56
N SER A 285 -5.31 -0.59 27.35
CA SER A 285 -4.66 0.39 28.22
C SER A 285 -4.38 1.69 27.47
N LEU A 286 -4.80 2.80 28.07
CA LEU A 286 -4.45 4.15 27.64
C LEU A 286 -3.35 4.67 28.57
N THR A 287 -2.19 4.95 28.00
CA THR A 287 -1.04 5.51 28.71
C THR A 287 -0.85 6.96 28.28
N LEU A 288 -0.68 7.84 29.26
CA LEU A 288 -0.42 9.25 29.08
C LEU A 288 0.74 9.66 29.99
N GLY A 289 1.94 9.76 29.42
CA GLY A 289 3.15 9.98 30.22
C GLY A 289 3.35 8.85 31.22
N GLN A 290 3.23 9.13 32.51
CA GLN A 290 3.35 8.13 33.60
C GLN A 290 2.01 7.54 34.05
N GLU A 291 0.89 8.17 33.67
CA GLU A 291 -0.45 7.72 34.04
C GLU A 291 -0.91 6.62 33.10
N LYS A 292 -1.52 5.57 33.66
CA LYS A 292 -2.05 4.43 32.89
C LYS A 292 -3.45 4.10 33.35
N THR A 293 -4.39 4.13 32.41
CA THR A 293 -5.79 3.74 32.61
C THR A 293 -6.06 2.41 31.90
N LEU A 294 -6.81 1.53 32.55
CA LEU A 294 -7.17 0.21 32.03
C LEU A 294 -8.67 0.14 31.75
N MET A 295 -9.03 -0.49 30.63
CA MET A 295 -10.38 -0.73 30.16
C MET A 295 -10.51 -2.19 29.76
N LEU A 296 -11.72 -2.74 29.78
CA LEU A 296 -11.98 -4.04 29.17
C LEU A 296 -11.91 -3.92 27.65
N ASN A 297 -11.50 -4.98 26.97
CA ASN A 297 -11.41 -5.01 25.50
C ASN A 297 -12.69 -5.53 24.81
N SER A 298 -13.77 -5.77 25.55
CA SER A 298 -15.08 -6.15 25.02
C SER A 298 -15.83 -5.00 24.33
N LEU A 299 -15.15 -3.87 24.15
CA LEU A 299 -15.66 -2.67 23.51
C LEU A 299 -15.56 -2.83 21.99
N ASN A 300 -16.44 -2.16 21.27
CA ASN A 300 -16.39 -2.07 19.81
C ASN A 300 -16.09 -0.65 19.34
N LYS A 301 -16.23 0.34 20.22
CA LYS A 301 -15.97 1.74 19.90
C LYS A 301 -15.31 2.48 21.06
N LEU A 302 -14.31 3.30 20.72
CA LEU A 302 -13.65 4.23 21.62
C LEU A 302 -13.66 5.63 21.01
N VAL A 303 -14.14 6.61 21.77
CA VAL A 303 -14.04 8.02 21.42
C VAL A 303 -13.21 8.72 22.48
N ILE A 304 -12.04 9.23 22.08
CA ILE A 304 -11.08 9.90 22.96
C ILE A 304 -11.08 11.38 22.61
N ILE A 305 -11.41 12.22 23.59
CA ILE A 305 -11.45 13.67 23.45
C ILE A 305 -10.39 14.27 24.37
N PHE A 306 -9.37 14.89 23.78
CA PHE A 306 -8.35 15.64 24.50
C PHE A 306 -8.78 17.10 24.57
N GLN A 307 -9.00 17.60 25.79
CA GLN A 307 -9.23 19.01 26.07
C GLN A 307 -7.96 19.61 26.69
N ARG A 308 -8.03 20.89 27.08
CA ARG A 308 -6.87 21.60 27.63
C ARG A 308 -6.38 21.05 28.97
N GLU A 309 -7.29 20.63 29.84
CA GLU A 309 -6.97 20.22 31.23
C GLU A 309 -7.33 18.76 31.53
N LEU A 310 -8.12 18.13 30.67
CA LEU A 310 -8.59 16.77 30.89
C LEU A 310 -8.73 16.00 29.58
N LEU A 311 -8.71 14.68 29.70
CA LEU A 311 -9.00 13.71 28.64
C LEU A 311 -10.27 12.96 29.00
N GLN A 312 -11.20 12.87 28.05
CA GLN A 312 -12.42 12.08 28.20
C GLN A 312 -12.40 10.90 27.25
N VAL A 313 -12.82 9.74 27.73
CA VAL A 313 -12.99 8.55 26.89
C VAL A 313 -14.41 8.04 27.04
N PHE A 314 -15.07 7.87 25.90
CA PHE A 314 -16.39 7.27 25.79
C PHE A 314 -16.24 5.89 25.17
N GLN A 315 -16.96 4.92 25.73
CA GLN A 315 -16.96 3.52 25.34
C GLN A 315 -18.32 3.19 24.73
N ASP A 316 -18.33 2.51 23.58
CA ASP A 316 -19.51 2.03 22.85
C ASP A 316 -20.58 3.08 22.47
N GLU A 317 -21.43 3.50 23.42
CA GLU A 317 -22.62 4.31 23.18
C GLU A 317 -22.60 5.64 23.96
N PRO A 318 -23.16 6.72 23.39
CA PRO A 318 -23.35 7.99 24.08
C PRO A 318 -24.41 7.86 25.17
N GLY A 319 -23.99 7.54 26.40
CA GLY A 319 -24.87 7.38 27.55
C GLY A 319 -24.16 6.83 28.80
N GLU A 320 -23.05 6.11 28.61
CA GLU A 320 -22.15 5.79 29.72
C GLU A 320 -21.37 7.03 30.17
N THR A 321 -21.16 7.16 31.48
CA THR A 321 -20.36 8.27 32.02
C THR A 321 -18.92 8.13 31.51
N PRO A 322 -18.39 9.12 30.77
CA PRO A 322 -17.02 9.04 30.30
C PRO A 322 -16.08 9.00 31.50
N PHE A 323 -15.04 8.18 31.43
CA PHE A 323 -13.96 8.33 32.39
C PHE A 323 -13.12 9.55 31.99
N SER A 324 -12.74 10.33 32.99
CA SER A 324 -11.95 11.54 32.80
C SER A 324 -10.59 11.37 33.47
N VAL A 325 -9.52 11.68 32.74
CA VAL A 325 -8.15 11.68 33.23
C VAL A 325 -7.67 13.12 33.27
N SER A 326 -7.17 13.58 34.42
CA SER A 326 -6.56 14.91 34.52
C SER A 326 -5.24 14.91 33.77
N LEU A 327 -5.05 15.89 32.88
CA LEU A 327 -3.79 16.05 32.13
C LEU A 327 -2.70 16.70 32.99
N GLY A 328 -3.05 17.28 34.14
CA GLY A 328 -2.10 18.02 34.98
C GLY A 328 -1.44 19.15 34.19
N ASN A 329 -0.12 19.04 33.94
CA ASN A 329 0.66 20.00 33.15
C ASN A 329 0.94 19.51 31.72
N LEU A 330 0.33 18.41 31.27
CA LEU A 330 0.53 17.85 29.93
C LEU A 330 -0.27 18.67 28.92
N ASP A 331 0.43 19.42 28.07
CA ASP A 331 -0.20 20.15 26.99
C ASP A 331 -0.32 19.27 25.73
N VAL A 332 -1.39 18.47 25.69
CA VAL A 332 -1.60 17.52 24.59
C VAL A 332 -1.90 18.21 23.28
N LEU A 333 -2.58 19.36 23.32
CA LEU A 333 -2.93 20.11 22.12
C LEU A 333 -1.69 20.72 21.46
N THR A 334 -0.73 21.25 22.22
CA THR A 334 0.55 21.67 21.64
C THR A 334 1.38 20.50 21.12
N THR A 335 1.43 19.38 21.85
CA THR A 335 2.07 18.14 21.37
C THR A 335 1.44 17.66 20.07
N TRP A 336 0.12 17.79 19.92
CA TRP A 336 -0.57 17.50 18.67
C TRP A 336 -0.13 18.46 17.58
N THR A 337 -0.08 19.77 17.79
CA THR A 337 0.24 20.72 16.68
C THR A 337 1.59 20.49 15.99
N GLU A 338 2.56 19.90 16.70
CA GLU A 338 3.93 19.69 16.19
C GLU A 338 4.32 18.20 16.20
N GLY A 339 3.37 17.30 16.42
CA GLY A 339 3.62 15.90 16.71
C GLY A 339 3.49 14.97 15.52
N ARG A 340 3.58 13.67 15.81
CA ARG A 340 3.22 12.61 14.87
C ARG A 340 2.16 11.72 15.50
N LEU A 341 1.22 11.28 14.67
CA LEU A 341 0.27 10.22 14.99
C LEU A 341 0.77 8.95 14.32
N ALA A 342 1.01 7.91 15.10
CA ALA A 342 1.20 6.56 14.60
C ALA A 342 -0.05 5.72 14.84
N VAL A 343 -0.43 4.92 13.86
CA VAL A 343 -1.47 3.89 13.97
C VAL A 343 -0.82 2.53 13.75
N GLY A 344 -1.09 1.59 14.64
CA GLY A 344 -0.56 0.23 14.57
C GLY A 344 0.84 0.05 15.17
N GLY A 345 1.39 1.05 15.87
CA GLY A 345 2.70 0.94 16.52
C GLY A 345 2.97 2.04 17.54
N LEU A 346 3.90 1.75 18.45
CA LEU A 346 4.41 2.69 19.44
C LEU A 346 5.59 3.46 18.86
N LEU A 347 5.50 4.79 18.81
CA LEU A 347 6.59 5.66 18.34
C LEU A 347 7.82 5.56 19.26
N GLY A 348 8.97 5.19 18.70
CA GLY A 348 10.25 5.11 19.40
C GLY A 348 10.88 6.45 19.76
N GLU A 349 12.09 6.41 20.32
CA GLU A 349 12.92 7.58 20.63
C GLU A 349 13.89 7.90 19.49
N GLY A 350 14.11 9.18 19.20
CA GLY A 350 15.03 9.66 18.15
C GLY A 350 14.35 10.09 16.84
N GLU A 351 15.13 10.69 15.92
CA GLU A 351 14.64 11.23 14.64
C GLU A 351 14.09 10.13 13.72
N ASP A 352 14.69 8.93 13.76
CA ASP A 352 14.32 7.78 12.92
C ASP A 352 12.96 7.15 13.32
N SER A 353 12.42 7.52 14.49
CA SER A 353 11.09 7.09 14.96
C SER A 353 10.86 5.57 14.89
N VAL A 354 11.89 4.76 15.16
CA VAL A 354 11.82 3.28 15.07
C VAL A 354 10.68 2.78 15.96
N GLY A 355 9.61 2.29 15.34
CA GLY A 355 8.43 1.85 16.06
C GLY A 355 8.65 0.52 16.80
N SER A 356 7.80 0.24 17.78
CA SER A 356 7.76 -1.05 18.48
C SER A 356 6.32 -1.44 18.80
N HIS A 357 6.13 -2.63 19.38
CA HIS A 357 4.81 -3.10 19.84
C HIS A 357 3.73 -3.01 18.75
N PHE A 358 4.05 -3.50 17.56
CA PHE A 358 3.18 -3.41 16.39
C PHE A 358 1.86 -4.14 16.61
N LEU A 359 0.79 -3.55 16.10
CA LEU A 359 -0.55 -4.09 16.19
C LEU A 359 -0.70 -5.31 15.29
N THR A 360 -1.20 -6.40 15.85
CA THR A 360 -1.87 -7.46 15.11
C THR A 360 -3.37 -7.31 15.36
N GLY A 361 -4.14 -7.00 14.33
CA GLY A 361 -5.58 -6.77 14.46
C GLY A 361 -6.17 -5.95 13.32
N CYS A 362 -7.45 -5.60 13.47
CA CYS A 362 -8.25 -4.94 12.47
C CYS A 362 -9.03 -3.77 13.06
N LEU A 363 -8.88 -2.58 12.49
CA LEU A 363 -9.69 -1.41 12.84
C LEU A 363 -10.72 -1.19 11.73
N GLU A 364 -12.00 -1.27 12.06
CA GLU A 364 -13.09 -1.01 11.11
C GLU A 364 -13.15 0.47 10.72
N LYS A 365 -12.82 1.36 11.66
CA LYS A 365 -12.85 2.80 11.44
C LYS A 365 -11.84 3.53 12.29
N ILE A 366 -11.16 4.50 11.68
CA ILE A 366 -10.26 5.43 12.34
C ILE A 366 -10.65 6.84 11.93
N GLN A 367 -11.06 7.66 12.88
CA GLN A 367 -11.43 9.05 12.65
C GLN A 367 -10.63 10.00 13.50
N VAL A 368 -10.20 11.09 12.87
CA VAL A 368 -9.59 12.24 13.54
C VAL A 368 -10.41 13.47 13.17
N GLN A 369 -10.94 14.16 14.18
CA GLN A 369 -11.82 15.33 13.97
C GLN A 369 -13.01 15.07 13.05
N GLY A 370 -13.61 13.88 13.17
CA GLY A 370 -14.78 13.48 12.37
C GLY A 370 -14.48 13.15 10.90
N LYS A 371 -13.21 13.22 10.47
CA LYS A 371 -12.76 12.77 9.15
C LYS A 371 -12.17 11.38 9.25
N ASP A 372 -12.50 10.52 8.28
CA ASP A 372 -11.87 9.20 8.16
C ASP A 372 -10.39 9.38 7.84
N LEU A 373 -9.56 8.61 8.55
CA LEU A 373 -8.12 8.64 8.40
C LEU A 373 -7.69 7.59 7.38
N ASP A 374 -7.50 8.04 6.14
CA ASP A 374 -7.04 7.18 5.04
C ASP A 374 -5.55 6.82 5.19
N LEU A 375 -5.25 5.54 5.36
CA LEU A 375 -3.89 5.05 5.58
C LEU A 375 -3.01 5.08 4.33
N ASP A 376 -3.57 5.29 3.14
CA ASP A 376 -2.77 5.51 1.92
C ASP A 376 -2.09 6.88 1.91
N LEU A 377 -2.61 7.84 2.68
CA LEU A 377 -1.97 9.16 2.85
C LEU A 377 -0.84 9.14 3.89
N ALA A 378 -0.58 7.98 4.51
CA ALA A 378 0.44 7.83 5.54
C ALA A 378 1.79 7.38 4.96
N VAL A 379 2.87 7.70 5.69
CA VAL A 379 4.09 6.89 5.56
C VAL A 379 3.83 5.59 6.30
N LYS A 380 3.51 4.51 5.57
CA LYS A 380 3.12 3.21 6.15
C LYS A 380 4.07 2.08 5.82
N HIS A 381 4.12 1.11 6.73
CA HIS A 381 4.71 -0.18 6.43
C HIS A 381 3.82 -0.95 5.43
N MET A 382 4.44 -1.51 4.41
CA MET A 382 3.82 -2.29 3.32
C MET A 382 3.00 -3.52 3.75
N SER A 383 3.17 -4.00 4.98
CA SER A 383 2.35 -5.11 5.53
C SER A 383 0.96 -4.67 5.99
N ILE A 384 0.66 -3.38 5.93
CA ILE A 384 -0.63 -2.82 6.33
C ILE A 384 -1.53 -2.82 5.11
N SER A 385 -2.72 -3.41 5.27
CA SER A 385 -3.79 -3.40 4.29
C SER A 385 -4.78 -2.30 4.72
N PRO A 386 -4.84 -1.17 3.99
CA PRO A 386 -5.57 0.03 4.42
C PRO A 386 -7.09 -0.13 4.46
N HIS A 387 -7.65 -0.91 3.54
CA HIS A 387 -9.09 -0.91 3.26
C HIS A 387 -9.75 -2.27 3.48
N SER A 388 -8.97 -3.35 3.58
CA SER A 388 -9.48 -4.68 3.83
C SER A 388 -8.96 -5.36 5.10
N CYS A 389 -9.89 -6.03 5.77
CA CYS A 389 -9.66 -6.85 6.94
C CYS A 389 -10.02 -8.31 6.67
N PRO A 390 -9.20 -9.29 7.07
CA PRO A 390 -9.58 -10.70 7.02
C PRO A 390 -10.84 -10.96 7.87
N ALA A 391 -11.78 -11.76 7.35
CA ALA A 391 -13.07 -12.05 8.00
C ALA A 391 -13.35 -13.56 8.16
#